data_AF-A0A496T1M1-F1
#
_entry.id   AF-A0A496T1M1-F1
#
_cell.length_a   1.000
_cell.length_b   1.000
_cell.length_c   1.000
_cell.angle_alpha   90.00
_cell.angle_beta   90.00
_cell.angle_gamma   90.00
#
_symmetry.space_group_name_H-M   'P 1'
#
loop_
_entity.id
_entity.type
_entity.pdbx_description
1 polymer ?
#
loop_
_entity_poly.entity_id
_entity_poly.type
_entity_poly.pdbx_seq_one_letter_code
_entity_poly.pdbx_strand_id
1 'polypeptide(L)'
;MDWDSIISQLMAIERRPVEMLESRQSEYQTKLSAWQDINSKLLALQSTVQSMDTKGEFLVRQASSSDEDILTATAQGTAVSGPHSIVVTQLAQAHKIAGQGWADRDTTAVASSSGYFKFKVGSGDVTSISVTSSTTLEDLMSAINSSGGDVTATILNDGSDTNPYRLVLTANESGADNTIQITQNDTQLNFSTTAIDDVEYDSWTGSATATSGGTYTGSVNKTFSFTVDSGGTLGTDTI
;
A
#
# COMPACT_ATOMS: atom_id res chain seq x y z
N MET A 1 58.09 79.10 1.72
CA MET A 1 58.35 78.02 2.68
C MET A 1 57.21 77.05 2.56
N ASP A 2 57.49 75.87 2.02
CA ASP A 2 56.50 74.82 1.75
C ASP A 2 56.38 73.92 2.99
N TRP A 3 55.68 74.45 4.00
CA TRP A 3 55.46 73.77 5.27
C TRP A 3 54.57 72.53 5.10
N ASP A 4 53.66 72.55 4.13
CA ASP A 4 52.74 71.45 3.84
C ASP A 4 53.48 70.21 3.33
N SER A 5 54.53 70.38 2.53
CA SER A 5 55.38 69.28 2.07
C SER A 5 56.20 68.64 3.20
N ILE A 6 56.77 69.44 4.10
CA ILE A 6 57.54 68.94 5.27
C ILE A 6 56.60 68.23 6.25
N ILE A 7 55.41 68.78 6.51
CA ILE A 7 54.39 68.16 7.35
C ILE A 7 53.93 66.83 6.74
N SER A 8 53.70 66.78 5.42
CA SER A 8 53.32 65.54 4.73
C SER A 8 54.41 64.46 4.81
N GLN A 9 55.69 64.83 4.67
CA GLN A 9 56.81 63.90 4.80
C GLN A 9 56.99 63.40 6.23
N LEU A 10 56.81 64.25 7.24
CA LEU A 10 56.87 63.85 8.65
C LEU A 10 55.68 62.95 9.03
N MET A 11 54.47 63.26 8.56
CA MET A 11 53.30 62.40 8.73
C MET A 11 53.47 61.04 8.05
N ALA A 12 54.10 60.99 6.87
CA ALA A 12 54.40 59.72 6.21
C ALA A 12 55.37 58.84 7.02
N ILE A 13 56.38 59.45 7.66
CA ILE A 13 57.30 58.74 8.56
C ILE A 13 56.56 58.23 9.80
N GLU A 14 55.71 59.07 10.40
CA GLU A 14 54.92 58.72 11.58
C GLU A 14 53.85 57.65 11.28
N ARG A 15 53.42 57.51 10.02
CA ARG A 15 52.46 56.49 9.58
C ARG A 15 53.09 55.12 9.27
N ARG A 16 54.41 55.01 9.08
CA ARG A 16 55.11 53.72 8.88
C ARG A 16 54.74 52.61 9.87
N PRO A 17 54.66 52.85 11.20
CA PRO A 17 54.21 51.81 12.14
C PRO A 17 52.77 51.35 11.86
N VAL A 18 51.90 52.25 11.41
CA VAL A 18 50.52 51.92 11.01
C VAL A 18 50.54 51.05 9.76
N GLU A 19 51.31 51.41 8.73
CA GLU A 19 51.45 50.61 7.51
C GLU A 19 52.02 49.21 7.80
N MET A 20 52.97 49.09 8.74
CA MET A 20 53.47 47.80 9.21
C MET A 20 52.39 46.96 9.93
N LEU A 21 51.54 47.60 10.74
CA LEU A 21 50.43 46.93 11.41
C LEU A 21 49.33 46.51 10.41
N GLU A 22 49.01 47.35 9.42
CA GLU A 22 48.08 47.04 8.32
C GLU A 22 48.61 45.86 7.48
N SER A 23 49.91 45.84 7.18
CA SER A 23 50.56 44.73 6.48
C SER A 23 50.50 43.42 7.29
N ARG A 24 50.80 43.47 8.59
CA ARG A 24 50.66 42.32 9.50
C ARG A 24 49.21 41.85 9.61
N GLN A 25 48.25 42.78 9.66
CA GLN A 25 46.82 42.46 9.69
C GLN A 25 46.42 41.69 8.42
N SER A 26 46.85 42.15 7.25
CA SER A 26 46.60 41.47 5.96
C SER A 26 47.23 40.07 5.92
N GLU A 27 48.45 39.92 6.43
CA GLU A 27 49.11 38.62 6.56
C GLU A 27 48.32 37.68 7.49
N TYR A 28 47.89 38.16 8.66
CA TYR A 28 47.08 37.37 9.59
C TYR A 28 45.70 37.02 9.05
N GLN A 29 45.05 37.91 8.28
CA GLN A 29 43.80 37.60 7.60
C GLN A 29 43.98 36.50 6.56
N THR A 30 45.08 36.53 5.79
CA THR A 30 45.42 35.47 4.83
C THR A 30 45.65 34.14 5.54
N LYS A 31 46.41 34.14 6.64
CA LYS A 31 46.62 32.94 7.46
C LYS A 31 45.32 32.41 8.06
N LEU A 32 44.44 33.29 8.55
CA LEU A 32 43.13 32.92 9.09
C LEU A 32 42.26 32.25 8.03
N SER A 33 42.18 32.82 6.83
CA SER A 33 41.43 32.23 5.71
C SER A 33 41.98 30.85 5.33
N ALA A 34 43.31 30.68 5.31
CA ALA A 34 43.93 29.38 5.06
C ALA A 34 43.57 28.34 6.14
N TRP A 35 43.56 28.74 7.42
CA TRP A 35 43.11 27.86 8.52
C TRP A 35 41.63 27.50 8.43
N GLN A 36 40.76 28.43 8.02
CA GLN A 36 39.34 28.16 7.79
C GLN A 36 39.11 27.18 6.64
N ASP A 37 39.87 27.29 5.55
CA ASP A 37 39.82 26.34 4.43
C ASP A 37 40.27 24.94 4.86
N ILE A 38 41.39 24.84 5.60
CA ILE A 38 41.86 23.57 6.17
C ILE A 38 40.80 22.94 7.07
N ASN A 39 40.21 23.73 7.98
CA ASN A 39 39.17 23.24 8.88
C ASN A 39 37.94 22.73 8.10
N SER A 40 37.53 23.45 7.06
CA SER A 40 36.40 23.04 6.22
C SER A 40 36.68 21.72 5.49
N LYS A 41 37.89 21.55 4.92
CA LYS A 41 38.29 20.29 4.27
C LYS A 41 38.37 19.13 5.25
N LEU A 42 38.87 19.37 6.46
CA LEU A 42 38.99 18.33 7.49
C LEU A 42 37.60 17.90 7.99
N LEU A 43 36.68 18.83 8.19
CA LEU A 43 35.29 18.53 8.53
C LEU A 43 34.58 17.74 7.41
N ALA A 44 34.82 18.10 6.15
CA ALA A 44 34.28 17.35 5.02
C ALA A 44 34.82 15.90 4.97
N LEU A 45 36.12 15.72 5.20
CA LEU A 45 36.74 14.40 5.30
C LEU A 45 36.18 13.61 6.48
N GLN A 46 36.07 14.23 7.66
CA GLN A 46 35.51 13.60 8.85
C GLN A 46 34.08 13.11 8.59
N SER A 47 33.24 13.95 8.00
CA SER A 47 31.85 13.60 7.64
C SER A 47 31.81 12.40 6.67
N THR A 48 32.67 12.41 5.66
CA THR A 48 32.75 11.31 4.69
C THR A 48 33.17 10.00 5.36
N VAL A 49 34.19 10.02 6.21
CA VAL A 49 34.67 8.81 6.90
C VAL A 49 33.64 8.30 7.92
N GLN A 50 32.92 9.20 8.60
CA GLN A 50 31.82 8.82 9.49
C GLN A 50 30.67 8.15 8.75
N SER A 51 30.42 8.50 7.48
CA SER A 51 29.40 7.83 6.66
C SER A 51 29.79 6.44 6.13
N MET A 52 30.99 5.97 6.44
CA MET A 52 31.54 4.69 5.97
C MET A 52 31.99 3.79 7.14
N ASP A 53 31.36 3.93 8.31
CA ASP A 53 31.80 3.28 9.54
C ASP A 53 31.34 1.81 9.65
N THR A 54 30.36 1.40 8.84
CA THR A 54 29.93 0.00 8.75
C THR A 54 30.45 -0.72 7.50
N LYS A 55 30.57 -2.05 7.61
CA LYS A 55 30.84 -2.91 6.44
C LYS A 55 29.75 -2.78 5.36
N GLY A 56 28.51 -2.44 5.74
CA GLY A 56 27.40 -2.24 4.81
C GLY A 56 27.59 -1.03 3.90
N GLU A 57 28.11 0.05 4.46
CA GLU A 57 28.39 1.30 3.75
C GLU A 57 29.69 1.24 2.96
N PHE A 58 30.68 0.47 3.42
CA PHE A 58 31.95 0.30 2.72
C PHE A 58 31.91 -0.78 1.62
N LEU A 59 31.22 -1.91 1.86
CA LEU A 59 31.10 -3.04 0.92
C LEU A 59 29.69 -3.11 0.35
N VAL A 60 29.33 -2.09 -0.44
CA VAL A 60 28.04 -2.08 -1.15
C VAL A 60 28.00 -3.25 -2.13
N ARG A 61 26.97 -4.10 -1.99
CA ARG A 61 26.69 -5.18 -2.94
C ARG A 61 25.50 -4.79 -3.79
N GLN A 62 25.56 -5.17 -5.07
CA GLN A 62 24.44 -5.04 -5.99
C GLN A 62 23.82 -6.42 -6.20
N ALA A 63 22.49 -6.46 -6.21
CA ALA A 63 21.72 -7.59 -6.70
C ALA A 63 21.09 -7.18 -8.04
N SER A 64 21.03 -8.12 -8.97
CA SER A 64 20.33 -7.97 -10.25
C SER A 64 19.54 -9.24 -10.51
N SER A 65 18.29 -9.09 -10.91
CA SER A 65 17.46 -10.19 -11.36
C SER A 65 17.58 -10.39 -12.86
N SER A 66 17.41 -11.64 -13.31
CA SER A 66 17.22 -11.92 -14.74
C SER A 66 15.82 -11.50 -15.24
N ASP A 67 14.87 -11.34 -14.33
CA ASP A 67 13.48 -10.97 -14.61
C ASP A 67 12.95 -10.10 -13.45
N GLU A 68 13.08 -8.78 -13.58
CA GLU A 68 12.71 -7.80 -12.54
C GLU A 68 11.18 -7.60 -12.45
N ASP A 69 10.40 -8.05 -13.45
CA ASP A 69 8.93 -8.00 -13.39
C ASP A 69 8.37 -9.07 -12.43
N ILE A 70 9.08 -10.19 -12.26
CA ILE A 70 8.71 -11.28 -11.36
C ILE A 70 9.35 -11.11 -9.97
N LEU A 71 10.62 -10.72 -9.92
CA LEU A 71 11.37 -10.64 -8.67
C LEU A 71 12.44 -9.55 -8.75
N THR A 72 12.37 -8.61 -7.82
CA THR A 72 13.46 -7.68 -7.55
C THR A 72 14.20 -8.12 -6.28
N ALA A 73 15.47 -7.75 -6.14
CA ALA A 73 16.27 -8.08 -4.97
C ALA A 73 17.15 -6.92 -4.53
N THR A 74 17.37 -6.81 -3.23
CA THR A 74 18.35 -5.88 -2.64
C THR A 74 19.38 -6.66 -1.85
N ALA A 75 20.66 -6.26 -1.95
CA ALA A 75 21.75 -6.92 -1.24
C ALA A 75 22.30 -6.01 -0.15
N GLN A 76 22.43 -6.55 1.06
CA GLN A 76 23.17 -5.89 2.14
C GLN A 76 24.68 -6.19 2.01
N GLY A 77 25.54 -5.36 2.60
CA GLY A 77 27.00 -5.56 2.55
C GLY A 77 27.52 -6.82 3.27
N THR A 78 26.63 -7.63 3.84
CA THR A 78 26.90 -8.97 4.39
C THR A 78 26.44 -10.12 3.49
N ALA A 79 25.69 -9.85 2.41
CA ALA A 79 25.15 -10.88 1.52
C ALA A 79 26.26 -11.71 0.82
N VAL A 80 26.09 -13.02 0.70
CA VAL A 80 27.08 -13.85 0.00
C VAL A 80 27.07 -13.54 -1.49
N SER A 81 28.25 -13.35 -2.09
CA SER A 81 28.37 -13.09 -3.53
C SER A 81 28.29 -14.38 -4.33
N GLY A 82 27.44 -14.41 -5.35
CA GLY A 82 27.34 -15.52 -6.29
C GLY A 82 26.01 -15.50 -7.06
N PRO A 83 25.88 -16.33 -8.11
CA PRO A 83 24.61 -16.55 -8.77
C PRO A 83 23.67 -17.36 -7.86
N HIS A 84 22.41 -16.92 -7.78
CA HIS A 84 21.35 -17.65 -7.08
C HIS A 84 20.25 -18.03 -8.09
N SER A 85 19.86 -19.30 -8.10
CA SER A 85 18.73 -19.77 -8.91
C SER A 85 17.48 -19.77 -8.04
N ILE A 86 16.48 -18.99 -8.44
CA ILE A 86 15.22 -18.82 -7.71
C ILE A 86 14.08 -19.20 -8.64
N VAL A 87 13.14 -19.99 -8.13
CA VAL A 87 11.91 -20.38 -8.84
C VAL A 87 10.73 -19.95 -8.00
N VAL A 88 9.91 -19.05 -8.52
CA VAL A 88 8.69 -18.57 -7.85
C VAL A 88 7.53 -19.49 -8.25
N THR A 89 7.03 -20.28 -7.30
CA THR A 89 5.94 -21.23 -7.55
C THR A 89 4.57 -20.68 -7.18
N GLN A 90 4.49 -19.92 -6.08
CA GLN A 90 3.26 -19.33 -5.58
C GLN A 90 3.58 -18.09 -4.74
N LEU A 91 2.79 -17.04 -4.92
CA LEU A 91 2.89 -15.85 -4.08
C LEU A 91 2.21 -16.10 -2.73
N ALA A 92 2.80 -15.54 -1.67
CA ALA A 92 2.11 -15.44 -0.40
C ALA A 92 0.86 -14.57 -0.56
N GLN A 93 -0.25 -15.02 -0.01
CA GLN A 93 -1.52 -14.30 -0.03
C GLN A 93 -1.94 -14.03 1.42
N ALA A 94 -2.64 -12.92 1.63
CA ALA A 94 -3.29 -12.61 2.90
C ALA A 94 -4.54 -13.49 3.07
N HIS A 95 -4.73 -14.02 4.28
CA HIS A 95 -5.94 -14.78 4.60
C HIS A 95 -7.16 -13.86 4.62
N LYS A 96 -8.26 -14.29 3.99
CA LYS A 96 -9.53 -13.56 3.98
C LYS A 96 -10.65 -14.49 4.42
N ILE A 97 -11.52 -13.98 5.29
CA ILE A 97 -12.76 -14.66 5.67
C ILE A 97 -13.93 -13.72 5.46
N ALA A 98 -14.96 -14.19 4.79
CA ALA A 98 -16.21 -13.47 4.61
C ALA A 98 -17.26 -14.03 5.57
N GLY A 99 -18.03 -13.14 6.19
CA GLY A 99 -19.23 -13.52 6.91
C GLY A 99 -20.40 -13.83 5.97
N GLN A 100 -21.46 -14.40 6.55
CA GLN A 100 -22.76 -14.50 5.91
C GLN A 100 -23.28 -13.13 5.46
N GLY A 101 -24.20 -13.12 4.51
CA GLY A 101 -24.91 -11.92 4.09
C GLY A 101 -25.73 -11.31 5.22
N TRP A 102 -25.86 -9.99 5.18
CA TRP A 102 -26.68 -9.17 6.06
C TRP A 102 -27.58 -8.24 5.21
N ALA A 103 -28.74 -7.90 5.76
CA ALA A 103 -29.79 -7.17 5.03
C ALA A 103 -29.35 -5.75 4.63
N ASP A 104 -28.59 -5.08 5.50
CA ASP A 104 -28.15 -3.70 5.33
C ASP A 104 -26.82 -3.46 6.08
N ARG A 105 -26.30 -2.22 6.04
CA ARG A 105 -25.00 -1.90 6.62
C ARG A 105 -25.11 -1.27 8.01
N ASP A 106 -26.16 -0.51 8.27
CA ASP A 106 -26.17 0.59 9.24
C ASP A 106 -27.47 0.70 10.05
N THR A 107 -28.46 -0.18 9.82
CA THR A 107 -29.76 -0.14 10.51
C THR A 107 -30.06 -1.41 11.30
N THR A 108 -29.81 -2.61 10.73
CA THR A 108 -30.07 -3.87 11.41
C THR A 108 -28.87 -4.27 12.28
N ALA A 109 -29.11 -4.43 13.57
CA ALA A 109 -28.07 -4.80 14.53
C ALA A 109 -27.57 -6.24 14.32
N VAL A 110 -26.26 -6.44 14.31
CA VAL A 110 -25.61 -7.75 14.12
C VAL A 110 -25.54 -8.58 15.41
N ALA A 111 -25.90 -8.02 16.56
CA ALA A 111 -25.94 -8.72 17.83
C ALA A 111 -27.29 -8.50 18.53
N SER A 112 -27.76 -9.50 19.26
CA SER A 112 -29.03 -9.44 20.00
C SER A 112 -28.85 -8.99 21.46
N SER A 113 -27.62 -8.93 21.96
CA SER A 113 -27.29 -8.54 23.35
C SER A 113 -25.87 -7.99 23.43
N SER A 114 -25.45 -7.53 24.63
CA SER A 114 -24.07 -7.09 24.84
C SER A 114 -23.13 -8.30 24.92
N GLY A 115 -21.99 -8.21 24.25
CA GLY A 115 -21.00 -9.29 24.19
C GLY A 115 -19.73 -8.86 23.49
N TYR A 116 -18.99 -9.82 22.97
CA TYR A 116 -17.73 -9.59 22.27
C TYR A 116 -17.63 -10.34 20.95
N PHE A 117 -17.01 -9.68 19.97
CA PHE A 117 -16.43 -10.29 18.79
C PHE A 117 -14.91 -10.30 18.96
N LYS A 118 -14.32 -11.50 19.08
CA LYS A 118 -12.88 -11.68 19.31
C LYS A 118 -12.25 -12.52 18.22
N PHE A 119 -11.11 -12.06 17.74
CA PHE A 119 -10.32 -12.76 16.75
C PHE A 119 -8.83 -12.58 17.02
N LYS A 120 -8.01 -13.41 16.40
CA LYS A 120 -6.55 -13.28 16.38
C LYS A 120 -6.03 -13.67 15.01
N VAL A 121 -4.81 -13.23 14.70
CA VAL A 121 -4.09 -13.63 13.49
C VAL A 121 -2.90 -14.49 13.89
N GLY A 122 -2.88 -15.74 13.43
CA GLY A 122 -1.80 -16.68 13.73
C GLY A 122 -1.54 -16.89 15.22
N SER A 123 -0.31 -16.59 15.64
CA SER A 123 0.14 -16.61 17.04
C SER A 123 0.05 -15.26 17.75
N GLY A 124 -0.51 -14.24 17.09
CA GLY A 124 -0.68 -12.90 17.65
C GLY A 124 -1.72 -12.82 18.76
N ASP A 125 -1.80 -11.62 19.35
CA ASP A 125 -2.70 -11.33 20.45
C ASP A 125 -4.18 -11.34 20.03
N VAL A 126 -5.07 -11.62 20.97
CA VAL A 126 -6.51 -11.58 20.73
C VAL A 126 -6.99 -10.14 20.71
N THR A 127 -7.51 -9.69 19.57
CA THR A 127 -8.27 -8.45 19.43
C THR A 127 -9.70 -8.67 19.91
N SER A 128 -10.20 -7.78 20.77
CA SER A 128 -11.54 -7.88 21.37
C SER A 128 -12.37 -6.65 21.08
N ILE A 129 -13.48 -6.83 20.37
CA ILE A 129 -14.42 -5.77 20.02
C ILE A 129 -15.71 -5.97 20.83
N SER A 130 -16.12 -4.94 21.56
CA SER A 130 -17.41 -4.97 22.26
C SER A 130 -18.55 -4.76 21.26
N VAL A 131 -19.60 -5.56 21.39
CA VAL A 131 -20.85 -5.42 20.62
C VAL A 131 -22.03 -5.26 21.57
N THR A 132 -23.08 -4.57 21.12
CA THR A 132 -24.34 -4.37 21.84
C THR A 132 -25.51 -4.72 20.93
N SER A 133 -26.73 -4.72 21.47
CA SER A 133 -27.95 -4.94 20.69
C SER A 133 -28.27 -3.85 19.66
N SER A 134 -27.44 -2.80 19.57
CA SER A 134 -27.53 -1.73 18.58
C SER A 134 -26.35 -1.71 17.61
N THR A 135 -25.34 -2.58 17.78
CA THR A 135 -24.16 -2.60 16.91
C THR A 135 -24.56 -3.08 15.53
N THR A 136 -24.32 -2.26 14.51
CA THR A 136 -24.57 -2.58 13.10
C THR A 136 -23.34 -3.20 12.43
N LEU A 137 -23.46 -3.60 11.16
CA LEU A 137 -22.34 -4.14 10.38
C LEU A 137 -21.24 -3.08 10.20
N GLU A 138 -21.64 -1.83 9.94
CA GLU A 138 -20.75 -0.68 9.77
C GLU A 138 -20.07 -0.27 11.08
N ASP A 139 -20.78 -0.33 12.20
CA ASP A 139 -20.20 -0.11 13.52
C ASP A 139 -19.12 -1.16 13.83
N LEU A 140 -19.42 -2.44 13.55
CA LEU A 140 -18.48 -3.54 13.78
C LEU A 140 -17.24 -3.41 12.89
N MET A 141 -17.42 -3.11 11.60
CA MET A 141 -16.31 -2.83 10.66
C MET A 141 -15.43 -1.68 11.19
N SER A 142 -16.06 -0.57 11.57
CA SER A 142 -15.35 0.62 12.05
C SER A 142 -14.61 0.35 13.35
N ALA A 143 -15.22 -0.40 14.27
CA ALA A 143 -14.60 -0.79 15.53
C ALA A 143 -13.40 -1.74 15.32
N ILE A 144 -13.49 -2.69 14.38
CA ILE A 144 -12.37 -3.56 14.01
C ILE A 144 -11.21 -2.72 13.44
N ASN A 145 -11.48 -1.85 12.47
CA ASN A 145 -10.45 -1.01 11.86
C ASN A 145 -9.83 -0.01 12.84
N SER A 146 -10.60 0.47 13.83
CA SER A 146 -10.11 1.37 14.87
C SER A 146 -9.34 0.67 15.99
N SER A 147 -9.43 -0.66 16.09
CA SER A 147 -8.75 -1.44 17.13
C SER A 147 -7.23 -1.51 16.95
N GLY A 148 -6.73 -1.22 15.74
CA GLY A 148 -5.31 -1.34 15.39
C GLY A 148 -4.80 -2.78 15.36
N GLY A 149 -5.68 -3.78 15.27
CA GLY A 149 -5.31 -5.18 15.15
C GLY A 149 -4.78 -5.57 13.78
N ASP A 150 -4.39 -6.84 13.62
CA ASP A 150 -3.74 -7.38 12.42
C ASP A 150 -4.72 -7.71 11.26
N VAL A 151 -5.93 -7.15 11.31
CA VAL A 151 -7.00 -7.40 10.35
C VAL A 151 -7.61 -6.08 9.88
N THR A 152 -7.80 -5.97 8.58
CA THR A 152 -8.65 -4.94 7.96
C THR A 152 -10.03 -5.51 7.67
N ALA A 153 -11.07 -4.82 8.14
CA ALA A 153 -12.46 -5.14 7.88
C ALA A 153 -13.03 -4.27 6.75
N THR A 154 -13.76 -4.88 5.83
CA THR A 154 -14.51 -4.19 4.77
C THR A 154 -15.92 -4.76 4.64
N ILE A 155 -16.86 -3.94 4.16
CA ILE A 155 -18.19 -4.42 3.80
C ILE A 155 -18.28 -4.51 2.29
N LEU A 156 -18.60 -5.69 1.79
CA LEU A 156 -18.86 -5.96 0.38
C LEU A 156 -20.36 -6.09 0.16
N ASN A 157 -20.90 -5.41 -0.86
CA ASN A 157 -22.21 -5.72 -1.40
C ASN A 157 -22.00 -6.72 -2.56
N ASP A 158 -22.49 -7.94 -2.42
CA ASP A 158 -22.33 -9.01 -3.40
C ASP A 158 -23.45 -9.08 -4.45
N GLY A 159 -24.49 -8.24 -4.31
CA GLY A 159 -25.64 -8.19 -5.21
C GLY A 159 -26.77 -9.15 -4.88
N SER A 160 -26.71 -9.92 -3.79
CA SER A 160 -27.76 -10.88 -3.41
C SER A 160 -29.06 -10.17 -3.02
N ASP A 161 -30.21 -10.72 -3.45
CA ASP A 161 -31.53 -10.11 -3.25
C ASP A 161 -31.95 -9.91 -1.78
N THR A 162 -31.63 -10.87 -0.91
CA THR A 162 -32.17 -10.88 0.47
C THR A 162 -31.17 -10.38 1.52
N ASN A 163 -29.86 -10.53 1.28
CA ASN A 163 -28.81 -10.20 2.24
C ASN A 163 -27.49 -9.82 1.54
N PRO A 164 -27.44 -8.69 0.82
CA PRO A 164 -26.32 -8.39 -0.07
C PRO A 164 -25.01 -8.04 0.65
N TYR A 165 -25.05 -7.66 1.93
CA TYR A 165 -23.88 -7.07 2.61
C TYR A 165 -23.10 -8.10 3.43
N ARG A 166 -21.81 -8.28 3.14
CA ARG A 166 -20.93 -9.21 3.85
C ARG A 166 -19.78 -8.46 4.50
N LEU A 167 -19.51 -8.75 5.78
CA LEU A 167 -18.29 -8.32 6.44
C LEU A 167 -17.15 -9.24 6.02
N VAL A 168 -16.12 -8.67 5.40
CA VAL A 168 -14.91 -9.36 4.97
C VAL A 168 -13.77 -8.92 5.87
N LEU A 169 -13.09 -9.89 6.48
CA LEU A 169 -11.91 -9.69 7.29
C LEU A 169 -10.69 -10.15 6.48
N THR A 170 -9.71 -9.28 6.32
CA THR A 170 -8.46 -9.55 5.59
C THR A 170 -7.29 -9.36 6.54
N ALA A 171 -6.40 -10.36 6.64
CA ALA A 171 -5.17 -10.24 7.41
C ALA A 171 -4.28 -9.18 6.74
N ASN A 172 -3.62 -8.34 7.54
CA ASN A 172 -2.76 -7.29 7.00
C ASN A 172 -1.49 -7.88 6.37
N GLU A 173 -1.03 -9.02 6.90
CA GLU A 173 0.16 -9.72 6.41
C GLU A 173 -0.19 -10.98 5.60
N SER A 174 0.64 -11.26 4.60
CA SER A 174 0.52 -12.46 3.78
C SER A 174 1.20 -13.68 4.41
N GLY A 175 0.83 -14.89 3.99
CA GLY A 175 1.49 -16.12 4.40
C GLY A 175 0.64 -17.02 5.31
N ALA A 176 1.00 -18.30 5.34
CA ALA A 176 0.20 -19.34 5.99
C ALA A 176 0.11 -19.17 7.51
N ASP A 177 1.09 -18.51 8.14
CA ASP A 177 1.06 -18.26 9.59
C ASP A 177 0.07 -17.15 9.96
N ASN A 178 -0.33 -16.31 9.01
CA ASN A 178 -1.23 -15.16 9.23
C ASN A 178 -2.71 -15.52 9.03
N THR A 179 -3.13 -16.69 9.53
CA THR A 179 -4.54 -17.09 9.47
C THR A 179 -5.37 -16.36 10.51
N ILE A 180 -6.46 -15.73 10.07
CA ILE A 180 -7.50 -15.17 10.95
C ILE A 180 -8.26 -16.32 11.64
N GLN A 181 -8.36 -16.26 12.96
CA GLN A 181 -9.14 -17.18 13.78
C GLN A 181 -10.10 -16.38 14.65
N ILE A 182 -11.40 -16.61 14.48
CA ILE A 182 -12.42 -16.04 15.36
C ILE A 182 -12.49 -16.93 16.60
N THR A 183 -12.15 -16.36 17.75
CA THR A 183 -12.05 -17.08 19.04
C THR A 183 -13.30 -16.94 19.89
N GLN A 184 -14.06 -15.87 19.68
CA GLN A 184 -15.37 -15.65 20.28
C GLN A 184 -16.23 -14.84 19.32
N ASN A 185 -17.50 -15.20 19.20
CA ASN A 185 -18.44 -14.49 18.35
C ASN A 185 -19.82 -14.47 19.02
N ASP A 186 -20.09 -13.39 19.76
CA ASP A 186 -21.40 -13.15 20.37
C ASP A 186 -22.35 -12.38 19.42
N THR A 187 -21.97 -12.23 18.15
CA THR A 187 -22.83 -11.69 17.09
C THR A 187 -23.64 -12.81 16.42
N GLN A 188 -24.57 -12.44 15.56
CA GLN A 188 -25.33 -13.35 14.70
C GLN A 188 -24.64 -13.64 13.37
N LEU A 189 -23.47 -13.04 13.10
CA LEU A 189 -22.70 -13.27 11.88
C LEU A 189 -22.08 -14.67 11.92
N ASN A 190 -22.09 -15.37 10.79
CA ASN A 190 -21.44 -16.65 10.63
C ASN A 190 -20.27 -16.52 9.65
N PHE A 191 -19.06 -16.92 10.06
CA PHE A 191 -17.85 -16.93 9.24
C PHE A 191 -17.38 -18.34 8.88
N SER A 192 -18.18 -19.36 9.23
CA SER A 192 -17.89 -20.77 8.94
C SER A 192 -18.45 -21.20 7.58
N THR A 193 -19.42 -20.46 7.04
CA THR A 193 -20.00 -20.71 5.73
C THR A 193 -19.18 -19.99 4.66
N THR A 194 -18.44 -20.76 3.87
CA THR A 194 -17.62 -20.23 2.75
C THR A 194 -18.42 -19.95 1.48
N ALA A 195 -19.73 -20.21 1.48
CA ALA A 195 -20.61 -19.94 0.35
C ALA A 195 -21.14 -18.51 0.44
N ILE A 196 -20.74 -17.70 -0.53
CA ILE A 196 -21.59 -16.64 -1.08
C ILE A 196 -22.73 -17.39 -1.79
N ASP A 197 -23.98 -16.95 -1.68
CA ASP A 197 -25.16 -17.68 -2.19
C ASP A 197 -24.96 -18.29 -3.59
N ASP A 198 -25.74 -19.33 -3.93
CA ASP A 198 -25.71 -19.93 -5.26
C ASP A 198 -25.84 -18.84 -6.33
N VAL A 199 -25.04 -18.94 -7.41
CA VAL A 199 -25.08 -17.99 -8.53
C VAL A 199 -26.54 -17.81 -8.96
N GLU A 200 -27.04 -16.59 -8.85
CA GLU A 200 -28.39 -16.28 -9.29
C GLU A 200 -28.48 -16.49 -10.80
N TYR A 201 -29.13 -17.58 -11.20
CA TYR A 201 -29.46 -17.85 -12.59
C TYR A 201 -30.84 -17.24 -12.82
N ASP A 202 -30.89 -15.98 -13.30
CA ASP A 202 -32.14 -15.40 -13.78
C ASP A 202 -32.54 -16.11 -15.08
N SER A 203 -33.28 -17.21 -14.96
CA SER A 203 -33.87 -17.88 -16.10
C SER A 203 -35.12 -17.11 -16.53
N TRP A 204 -34.96 -16.26 -17.55
CA TRP A 204 -36.11 -15.65 -18.22
C TRP A 204 -36.87 -16.72 -19.03
N THR A 205 -38.02 -17.15 -18.51
CA THR A 205 -39.02 -17.91 -19.30
C THR A 205 -40.13 -16.97 -19.76
N GLY A 206 -40.04 -16.53 -21.01
CA GLY A 206 -41.06 -15.72 -21.66
C GLY A 206 -41.17 -16.01 -23.15
N SER A 207 -42.26 -15.58 -23.77
CA SER A 207 -42.42 -15.62 -25.22
C SER A 207 -41.67 -14.43 -25.83
N ALA A 208 -40.55 -14.66 -26.51
CA ALA A 208 -40.00 -13.67 -27.43
C ALA A 208 -40.75 -13.77 -28.76
N THR A 209 -41.64 -12.82 -29.04
CA THR A 209 -42.19 -12.68 -30.40
C THR A 209 -41.13 -11.99 -31.26
N ALA A 210 -40.58 -12.72 -32.24
CA ALA A 210 -39.81 -12.08 -33.30
C ALA A 210 -40.76 -11.24 -34.16
N THR A 211 -40.82 -9.94 -33.92
CA THR A 211 -41.54 -9.03 -34.82
C THR A 211 -40.66 -8.81 -36.05
N SER A 212 -40.99 -9.41 -37.19
CA SER A 212 -40.39 -9.02 -38.48
C SER A 212 -40.97 -7.68 -38.90
N GLY A 213 -40.44 -6.60 -38.32
CA GLY A 213 -40.78 -5.23 -38.64
C GLY A 213 -39.51 -4.40 -38.67
N GLY A 214 -38.83 -4.40 -39.82
CA GLY A 214 -37.63 -3.62 -40.03
C GLY A 214 -37.10 -3.85 -41.45
N THR A 215 -37.04 -2.80 -42.24
CA THR A 215 -36.39 -2.84 -43.56
C THR A 215 -34.89 -2.90 -43.35
N TYR A 216 -34.27 -4.03 -43.70
CA TYR A 216 -32.83 -4.10 -43.82
C TYR A 216 -32.37 -3.20 -44.98
N THR A 217 -31.69 -2.09 -44.68
CA THR A 217 -31.18 -1.13 -45.69
C THR A 217 -29.71 -1.35 -46.07
N GLY A 218 -29.09 -2.44 -45.62
CA GLY A 218 -27.70 -2.77 -45.96
C GLY A 218 -27.59 -3.49 -47.31
N SER A 219 -26.42 -3.39 -47.95
CA SER A 219 -26.17 -3.97 -49.29
C SER A 219 -25.55 -5.38 -49.29
N VAL A 220 -25.48 -6.07 -48.13
CA VAL A 220 -24.86 -7.41 -48.01
C VAL A 220 -25.61 -8.29 -47.02
N ASN A 221 -25.91 -9.53 -47.38
CA ASN A 221 -26.61 -10.47 -46.51
C ASN A 221 -25.87 -10.68 -45.18
N LYS A 222 -26.57 -10.49 -44.05
CA LYS A 222 -26.11 -10.93 -42.73
C LYS A 222 -27.02 -12.03 -42.21
N THR A 223 -26.42 -13.15 -41.83
CA THR A 223 -27.12 -14.25 -41.17
C THR A 223 -26.97 -14.08 -39.67
N PHE A 224 -28.08 -14.10 -38.93
CA PHE A 224 -28.08 -14.20 -37.48
C PHE A 224 -28.55 -15.60 -37.11
N SER A 225 -27.68 -16.39 -36.46
CA SER A 225 -28.03 -17.70 -35.95
C SER A 225 -28.42 -17.59 -34.49
N PHE A 226 -29.56 -18.17 -34.13
CA PHE A 226 -29.94 -18.44 -32.75
C PHE A 226 -29.94 -19.95 -32.56
N THR A 227 -29.40 -20.44 -31.45
CA THR A 227 -29.43 -21.85 -31.10
C THR A 227 -30.47 -22.04 -29.99
N VAL A 228 -31.42 -22.97 -30.21
CA VAL A 228 -32.44 -23.32 -29.20
C VAL A 228 -31.84 -24.36 -28.26
N ASP A 229 -31.81 -24.06 -26.96
CA ASP A 229 -31.06 -24.84 -25.95
C ASP A 229 -31.77 -26.14 -25.51
N SER A 230 -33.08 -26.27 -25.73
CA SER A 230 -33.76 -27.57 -25.61
C SER A 230 -34.95 -27.69 -26.56
N GLY A 231 -34.89 -28.69 -27.44
CA GLY A 231 -35.89 -28.91 -28.49
C GLY A 231 -37.12 -29.65 -27.98
N GLY A 232 -38.28 -29.00 -28.03
CA GLY A 232 -39.60 -29.64 -28.03
C GLY A 232 -40.24 -29.51 -29.41
N THR A 233 -40.94 -30.55 -29.85
CA THR A 233 -41.58 -30.61 -31.18
C THR A 233 -42.66 -29.53 -31.30
N LEU A 234 -42.51 -28.60 -32.24
CA LEU A 234 -43.62 -27.75 -32.68
C LEU A 234 -44.66 -28.65 -33.34
N GLY A 235 -45.89 -28.58 -32.84
CA GLY A 235 -47.00 -29.42 -33.28
C GLY A 235 -47.15 -29.43 -34.79
N THR A 236 -47.37 -30.63 -35.33
CA THR A 236 -47.81 -30.82 -36.71
C THR A 236 -49.23 -30.28 -36.85
N ASP A 237 -49.44 -29.30 -37.72
CA ASP A 237 -50.79 -29.05 -38.26
C ASP A 237 -50.94 -29.77 -39.61
N THR A 238 -52.11 -30.35 -39.81
CA THR A 238 -52.42 -31.30 -40.87
C THR A 238 -53.25 -30.59 -41.93
N ILE A 239 -52.63 -30.36 -43.10
CA ILE A 239 -53.18 -29.82 -44.37
C ILE A 239 -53.65 -28.36 -44.33
#